data_AF-A0A9P4P5S3-F1
#
_entry.id   AF-A0A9P4P5S3-F1
#
_cell.length_a   1.000
_cell.length_b   1.000
_cell.length_c   1.000
_cell.angle_alpha   90.00
_cell.angle_beta   90.00
_cell.angle_gamma   90.00
#
_symmetry.space_group_name_H-M   'P 1'
#
loop_
_entity.id
_entity.type
_entity.pdbx_description
1 polymer ?
#
loop_
_entity_poly.entity_id
_entity_poly.type
_entity_poly.pdbx_seq_one_letter_code
_entity_poly.pdbx_strand_id
1 'polypeptide(L)'
;MAACSRGVTSFLHPHAFRLPSTLRATLLNTRLQATRAHPPTRQFSASIIHRYAAPTHSSTSSYVQNDPVLRSVGQTKEAVLLYKEPPRQKYLAKVYSWATVTTGIGLYNFYWVSALPPGLSFFVAPTYVVIGIAFCAIGIHLYQRPVRRLATLEVVPGYRGGRLQLRLTGRKEPWSKDQVIETDIFNATISEKTVPMLKEMVEAERARRQNIKQGLEHMSILPKIWEIMARWVEQKWTSFFLRFKFAVLQFGIIHVEVDGVKWKIDCEGYLREQGAAVDRILPVE
;
A
#
# COMPACT_ATOMS: atom_id res chain seq x y z
N MET A 1 36.49 -39.12 42.61
CA MET A 1 36.19 -37.91 41.82
C MET A 1 34.86 -38.12 41.11
N ALA A 2 34.02 -37.08 41.08
CA ALA A 2 32.62 -36.99 40.61
C ALA A 2 32.32 -37.74 39.29
N ALA A 3 31.17 -38.35 38.97
CA ALA A 3 29.73 -38.30 39.30
C ALA A 3 28.86 -37.85 38.09
N CYS A 4 27.80 -38.64 37.82
CA CYS A 4 26.62 -38.43 36.95
C CYS A 4 26.85 -38.41 35.42
N SER A 5 26.26 -39.24 34.54
CA SER A 5 24.96 -39.94 34.39
C SER A 5 23.76 -39.07 33.98
N ARG A 6 23.15 -39.48 32.84
CA ARG A 6 21.77 -39.24 32.33
C ARG A 6 21.51 -37.96 31.53
N GLY A 7 20.89 -38.12 30.35
CA GLY A 7 20.23 -37.01 29.66
C GLY A 7 19.92 -37.17 28.17
N VAL A 8 19.37 -38.31 27.73
CA VAL A 8 18.60 -38.35 26.47
C VAL A 8 17.31 -37.56 26.71
N THR A 9 17.33 -36.26 26.43
CA THR A 9 16.17 -35.40 26.14
C THR A 9 16.66 -33.98 25.84
N SER A 10 16.68 -33.57 24.58
CA SER A 10 16.15 -32.26 24.19
C SER A 10 16.04 -32.08 22.68
N PHE A 11 14.83 -32.38 22.22
CA PHE A 11 14.02 -31.56 21.32
C PHE A 11 14.60 -31.15 19.97
N LEU A 12 14.09 -31.83 18.94
CA LEU A 12 13.47 -31.20 17.77
C LEU A 12 13.98 -29.79 17.48
N HIS A 13 15.03 -29.67 16.68
CA HIS A 13 15.36 -28.39 16.06
C HIS A 13 14.36 -28.14 14.91
N PRO A 14 13.50 -27.11 15.02
CA PRO A 14 12.49 -26.78 14.03
C PRO A 14 13.03 -25.67 13.14
N HIS A 15 13.90 -25.99 12.19
CA HIS A 15 14.41 -25.00 11.21
C HIS A 15 14.23 -25.41 9.75
N ALA A 16 13.42 -26.43 9.48
CA ALA A 16 12.83 -26.62 8.16
C ALA A 16 11.63 -25.66 8.02
N PHE A 17 11.66 -24.83 6.98
CA PHE A 17 10.64 -23.84 6.56
C PHE A 17 10.56 -22.53 7.36
N ARG A 18 11.47 -21.59 7.02
CA ARG A 18 11.24 -20.16 7.24
C ARG A 18 10.13 -19.67 6.30
N LEU A 19 8.89 -19.72 6.77
CA LEU A 19 7.77 -19.05 6.10
C LEU A 19 7.77 -17.54 6.43
N PRO A 20 7.34 -16.67 5.50
CA PRO A 20 7.23 -15.22 5.70
C PRO A 20 6.32 -14.84 6.88
N SER A 21 6.63 -13.71 7.52
CA SER A 21 5.98 -13.19 8.75
C SER A 21 4.45 -13.03 8.67
N THR A 22 3.88 -12.99 7.48
CA THR A 22 2.43 -12.85 7.26
C THR A 22 1.63 -14.12 7.57
N LEU A 23 2.23 -15.31 7.48
CA LEU A 23 1.55 -16.57 7.83
C LEU A 23 1.59 -16.88 9.33
N ARG A 24 2.46 -16.21 10.10
CA ARG A 24 2.53 -16.38 11.56
C ARG A 24 1.38 -15.68 12.28
N ALA A 25 0.87 -14.59 11.72
CA ALA A 25 -0.20 -13.80 12.34
C ALA A 25 -1.59 -14.45 12.18
N THR A 26 -1.78 -15.34 11.21
CA THR A 26 -3.10 -15.91 10.88
C THR A 26 -3.39 -17.25 11.56
N LEU A 27 -2.37 -18.02 11.95
CA LEU A 27 -2.54 -19.36 12.53
C LEU A 27 -2.59 -19.43 14.06
N LEU A 28 -2.17 -18.39 14.79
CA LEU A 28 -2.05 -18.43 16.25
C LEU A 28 -3.05 -17.54 17.02
N ASN A 29 -4.02 -16.92 16.34
CA ASN A 29 -5.01 -16.04 16.97
C ASN A 29 -6.39 -16.66 17.12
N THR A 30 -6.46 -17.97 17.39
CA THR A 30 -7.69 -18.62 17.83
C THR A 30 -7.65 -18.89 19.34
N ARG A 31 -8.39 -18.05 20.07
CA ARG A 31 -8.96 -18.28 21.41
C ARG A 31 -7.99 -18.47 22.58
N LEU A 32 -8.05 -17.51 23.51
CA LEU A 32 -8.26 -17.80 24.94
C LEU A 32 -9.04 -16.64 25.56
N GLN A 33 -10.36 -16.87 25.70
CA GLN A 33 -11.23 -16.11 26.59
C GLN A 33 -10.80 -16.43 28.03
N ALA A 34 -10.31 -15.42 28.75
CA ALA A 34 -10.20 -15.48 30.21
C ALA A 34 -11.35 -14.66 30.81
N THR A 35 -12.29 -15.40 31.38
CA THR A 35 -13.45 -14.97 32.15
C THR A 35 -13.07 -14.10 33.34
N ARG A 36 -13.69 -12.92 33.47
CA ARG A 36 -13.71 -12.15 34.72
C ARG A 36 -15.14 -12.19 35.28
N ALA A 37 -15.32 -12.94 36.34
CA ALA A 37 -16.57 -13.03 37.09
C ALA A 37 -16.78 -11.78 37.94
N HIS A 38 -17.95 -11.15 37.84
CA HIS A 38 -18.49 -10.18 38.81
C HIS A 38 -19.98 -10.50 39.08
N PRO A 39 -20.47 -10.22 40.30
CA PRO A 39 -21.71 -10.79 40.85
C PRO A 39 -22.98 -10.13 40.28
N PRO A 40 -24.15 -10.81 40.39
CA PRO A 40 -25.39 -10.37 39.75
C PRO A 40 -26.15 -9.37 40.63
N THR A 41 -26.33 -8.15 40.15
CA THR A 41 -27.42 -7.28 40.59
C THR A 41 -28.55 -7.35 39.55
N ARG A 42 -29.62 -8.05 39.93
CA ARG A 42 -30.94 -8.02 39.28
C ARG A 42 -31.39 -6.57 39.07
N GLN A 43 -31.73 -6.20 37.84
CA GLN A 43 -32.81 -5.24 37.60
C GLN A 43 -33.62 -5.67 36.37
N PHE A 44 -34.93 -5.70 36.58
CA PHE A 44 -35.98 -6.08 35.64
C PHE A 44 -36.29 -4.94 34.66
N SER A 45 -36.67 -5.36 33.46
CA SER A 45 -37.45 -4.71 32.40
C SER A 45 -38.08 -3.33 32.67
N ALA A 46 -37.87 -2.42 31.72
CA ALA A 46 -38.95 -1.62 31.17
C ALA A 46 -38.69 -1.31 29.68
N SER A 47 -39.65 -1.72 28.86
CA SER A 47 -39.76 -1.48 27.42
C SER A 47 -40.07 -0.01 27.14
N ILE A 48 -39.12 0.73 26.57
CA ILE A 48 -39.39 2.07 26.03
C ILE A 48 -38.59 2.25 24.74
N ILE A 49 -39.29 2.11 23.61
CA ILE A 49 -39.12 2.85 22.36
C ILE A 49 -37.66 3.10 21.95
N HIS A 50 -37.12 2.22 21.12
CA HIS A 50 -35.94 2.51 20.30
C HIS A 50 -36.29 3.60 19.28
N ARG A 51 -36.31 4.86 19.71
CA ARG A 51 -35.93 5.96 18.82
C ARG A 51 -34.46 5.75 18.52
N TYR A 52 -34.15 5.47 17.26
CA TYR A 52 -32.80 5.66 16.74
C TYR A 52 -32.42 7.12 17.01
N ALA A 53 -31.70 7.35 18.10
CA ALA A 53 -30.97 8.58 18.27
C ALA A 53 -29.90 8.56 17.18
N ALA A 54 -30.15 9.29 16.10
CA ALA A 54 -29.09 9.67 15.18
C ALA A 54 -27.95 10.29 16.02
N PRO A 55 -26.68 9.95 15.76
CA PRO A 55 -25.56 10.49 16.53
C PRO A 55 -25.60 12.01 16.43
N THR A 56 -25.90 12.67 17.56
CA THR A 56 -25.87 14.12 17.69
C THR A 56 -24.44 14.59 17.46
N HIS A 57 -24.22 15.36 16.39
CA HIS A 57 -22.97 16.02 15.97
C HIS A 57 -22.49 17.11 16.97
N SER A 58 -22.38 16.82 18.27
CA SER A 58 -21.92 17.79 19.27
C SER A 58 -20.41 17.77 19.53
N SER A 59 -19.63 16.92 18.83
CA SER A 59 -18.18 16.77 19.05
C SER A 59 -17.28 17.31 17.93
N THR A 60 -17.85 17.83 16.83
CA THR A 60 -17.07 18.34 15.68
C THR A 60 -16.21 19.54 16.06
N SER A 61 -16.71 20.44 16.91
CA SER A 61 -15.94 21.58 17.43
C SER A 61 -14.75 21.15 18.29
N SER A 62 -14.94 20.15 19.16
CA SER A 62 -13.85 19.63 20.02
C SER A 62 -12.78 18.93 19.19
N TYR A 63 -13.19 18.14 18.20
CA TYR A 63 -12.26 17.47 17.28
C TYR A 63 -11.41 18.49 16.50
N VAL A 64 -12.03 19.53 15.94
CA VAL A 64 -11.34 20.61 15.21
C VAL A 64 -10.37 21.38 16.10
N GLN A 65 -10.70 21.60 17.37
CA GLN A 65 -9.81 22.27 18.33
C GLN A 65 -8.65 21.39 18.80
N ASN A 66 -8.85 20.07 18.86
CA ASN A 66 -7.86 19.12 19.34
C ASN A 66 -6.82 18.75 18.27
N ASP A 67 -7.19 18.73 16.99
CA ASP A 67 -6.23 18.45 15.91
C ASP A 67 -5.39 19.69 15.58
N PRO A 68 -4.05 19.59 15.60
CA PRO A 68 -3.16 20.73 15.39
C PRO A 68 -3.25 21.30 13.97
N VAL A 69 -3.55 20.45 12.97
CA VAL A 69 -3.68 20.88 11.58
C VAL A 69 -4.98 21.64 11.39
N LEU A 70 -6.10 21.08 11.85
CA LEU A 70 -7.41 21.75 11.74
C LEU A 70 -7.46 23.05 12.53
N ARG A 71 -6.87 23.07 13.74
CA ARG A 71 -6.71 24.27 14.55
C ARG A 71 -5.88 25.33 13.84
N SER A 72 -4.76 24.94 13.21
CA SER A 72 -3.90 25.89 12.50
C SER A 72 -4.66 26.56 11.36
N VAL A 73 -5.39 25.82 10.53
CA VAL A 73 -6.23 26.39 9.45
C VAL A 73 -7.30 27.32 10.01
N GLY A 74 -7.94 26.93 11.10
CA GLY A 74 -8.95 27.74 11.77
C GLY A 74 -8.42 29.09 12.27
N GLN A 75 -7.19 29.11 12.77
CA GLN A 75 -6.51 30.29 13.32
C GLN A 75 -5.84 31.17 12.27
N THR A 76 -5.04 30.58 11.37
CA THR A 76 -4.28 31.33 10.36
C THR A 76 -5.15 31.76 9.18
N LYS A 77 -6.27 31.08 8.94
CA LYS A 77 -7.08 31.22 7.73
C LYS A 77 -6.27 30.96 6.45
N GLU A 78 -5.18 30.19 6.56
CA GLU A 78 -4.38 29.76 5.44
C GLU A 78 -4.63 28.28 5.14
N ALA A 79 -4.51 27.91 3.86
CA ALA A 79 -4.65 26.52 3.46
C ALA A 79 -3.45 25.69 3.92
N VAL A 80 -3.72 24.52 4.49
CA VAL A 80 -2.68 23.60 4.95
C VAL A 80 -2.57 22.41 4.03
N LEU A 81 -1.40 22.25 3.43
CA LEU A 81 -1.06 21.11 2.58
C LEU A 81 -0.92 19.84 3.41
N LEU A 82 -1.76 18.84 3.10
CA LEU A 82 -1.70 17.49 3.64
C LEU A 82 -0.89 16.56 2.74
N TYR A 83 -1.06 16.70 1.42
CA TYR A 83 -0.40 15.85 0.43
C TYR A 83 -0.02 16.63 -0.83
N LYS A 84 1.14 16.30 -1.41
CA LYS A 84 1.58 16.78 -2.71
C LYS A 84 2.23 15.65 -3.52
N GLU A 85 1.79 15.50 -4.77
CA GLU A 85 2.28 14.48 -5.70
C GLU A 85 3.79 14.66 -6.00
N PRO A 86 4.55 13.55 -6.15
CA PRO A 86 5.93 13.59 -6.62
C PRO A 86 6.04 14.04 -8.10
N PRO A 87 7.25 14.40 -8.58
CA PRO A 87 7.45 14.85 -9.96
C PRO A 87 7.00 13.83 -11.00
N ARG A 88 5.97 14.21 -11.75
CA ARG A 88 5.10 13.31 -12.52
C ARG A 88 5.63 12.82 -13.87
N GLN A 89 6.39 13.65 -14.59
CA GLN A 89 6.76 13.36 -15.98
C GLN A 89 7.58 12.07 -16.11
N LYS A 90 8.57 11.89 -15.23
CA LYS A 90 9.41 10.68 -15.18
C LYS A 90 8.60 9.44 -14.84
N TYR A 91 7.63 9.58 -13.93
CA TYR A 91 6.74 8.50 -13.54
C TYR A 91 5.86 8.06 -14.71
N LEU A 92 5.17 9.00 -15.38
CA LEU A 92 4.31 8.70 -16.52
C LEU A 92 5.08 8.03 -17.66
N ALA A 93 6.22 8.60 -18.04
CA ALA A 93 7.07 8.03 -19.08
C ALA A 93 7.47 6.59 -18.72
N LYS A 94 7.88 6.34 -17.47
CA LYS A 94 8.24 5.01 -17.01
C LYS A 94 7.07 4.02 -17.05
N VAL A 95 5.89 4.41 -16.55
CA VAL A 95 4.71 3.54 -16.53
C VAL A 95 4.24 3.22 -17.93
N TYR A 96 4.14 4.21 -18.81
CA TYR A 96 3.71 4.00 -20.19
C TYR A 96 4.73 3.19 -21.00
N SER A 97 6.03 3.46 -20.84
CA SER A 97 7.06 2.61 -21.46
C SER A 97 6.94 1.16 -21.01
N TRP A 98 6.70 0.92 -19.71
CA TRP A 98 6.53 -0.44 -19.20
C TRP A 98 5.26 -1.10 -19.72
N ALA A 99 4.15 -0.36 -19.77
CA ALA A 99 2.88 -0.83 -20.33
C ALA A 99 3.02 -1.20 -21.82
N THR A 100 3.68 -0.34 -22.62
CA THR A 100 3.93 -0.58 -24.05
C THR A 100 4.83 -1.78 -24.27
N VAL A 101 5.95 -1.90 -23.53
CA VAL A 101 6.85 -3.05 -23.63
C VAL A 101 6.13 -4.35 -23.27
N THR A 102 5.39 -4.36 -22.17
CA THR A 102 4.65 -5.55 -21.69
C THR A 102 3.59 -5.96 -22.71
N THR A 103 2.84 -5.01 -23.27
CA THR A 103 1.84 -5.26 -24.32
C THR A 103 2.50 -5.75 -25.61
N GLY A 104 3.62 -5.15 -26.00
CA GLY A 104 4.40 -5.55 -27.17
C GLY A 104 4.92 -6.98 -27.07
N ILE A 105 5.40 -7.40 -25.90
CA ILE A 105 5.78 -8.80 -25.63
C ILE A 105 4.57 -9.72 -25.80
N GLY A 106 3.40 -9.33 -25.30
CA GLY A 106 2.15 -10.07 -25.46
C GLY A 106 1.77 -10.28 -26.93
N LEU A 107 1.77 -9.21 -27.71
CA LEU A 107 1.48 -9.24 -29.15
C LEU A 107 2.55 -10.03 -29.95
N TYR A 108 3.82 -9.89 -29.58
CA TYR A 108 4.90 -10.64 -30.21
C TYR A 108 4.75 -12.15 -30.00
N ASN A 109 4.27 -12.59 -28.83
CA ASN A 109 3.98 -14.01 -28.60
C ASN A 109 2.90 -14.53 -29.55
N PHE A 110 1.85 -13.75 -29.84
CA PHE A 110 0.83 -14.15 -30.82
C PHE A 110 1.39 -14.27 -32.25
N TYR A 111 2.27 -13.35 -32.63
CA TYR A 111 3.00 -13.46 -33.89
C TYR A 111 3.87 -14.73 -33.91
N TRP A 112 4.62 -14.99 -32.83
CA TRP A 112 5.55 -16.11 -32.75
C TRP A 112 4.88 -17.48 -32.87
N VAL A 113 3.64 -17.62 -32.36
CA VAL A 113 2.83 -18.84 -32.51
C VAL A 113 2.70 -19.25 -33.98
N SER A 114 2.58 -18.29 -34.90
CA SER A 114 2.48 -18.56 -36.35
C SER A 114 3.82 -18.93 -37.01
N ALA A 115 4.94 -18.58 -36.38
CA ALA A 115 6.29 -18.83 -36.89
C ALA A 115 6.95 -20.06 -36.24
N LEU A 116 6.19 -20.86 -35.47
CA LEU A 116 6.73 -22.04 -34.79
C LEU A 116 7.12 -23.12 -35.81
N PRO A 117 8.30 -23.76 -35.65
CA PRO A 117 8.71 -24.85 -36.52
C PRO A 117 7.77 -26.06 -36.37
N PRO A 118 7.55 -26.83 -37.45
CA PRO A 118 6.77 -28.06 -37.39
C PRO A 118 7.48 -29.11 -36.51
N GLY A 119 6.71 -29.97 -35.84
CA GLY A 119 7.23 -31.06 -35.01
C GLY A 119 7.42 -30.74 -33.53
N LEU A 120 6.98 -29.57 -33.07
CA LEU A 120 6.94 -29.23 -31.64
C LEU A 120 5.79 -29.93 -30.91
N SER A 121 5.96 -30.11 -29.59
CA SER A 121 4.92 -30.65 -28.72
C SER A 121 3.64 -29.80 -28.77
N PHE A 122 2.48 -30.46 -28.72
CA PHE A 122 1.17 -29.82 -28.88
C PHE A 122 0.88 -28.69 -27.89
N PHE A 123 1.53 -28.68 -26.71
CA PHE A 123 1.32 -27.67 -25.67
C PHE A 123 2.12 -26.37 -25.89
N VAL A 124 3.11 -26.37 -26.79
CA VAL A 124 3.99 -25.20 -27.00
C VAL A 124 3.19 -24.01 -27.53
N ALA A 125 2.40 -24.20 -28.58
CA ALA A 125 1.61 -23.14 -29.18
C ALA A 125 0.56 -22.56 -28.20
N PRO A 126 -0.27 -23.38 -27.52
CA PRO A 126 -1.18 -22.88 -26.48
C PRO A 126 -0.48 -22.11 -25.36
N THR A 127 0.73 -22.53 -24.96
CA THR A 127 1.49 -21.85 -23.90
C THR A 127 1.86 -20.42 -24.31
N TYR A 128 2.35 -20.22 -25.54
CA TYR A 128 2.64 -18.88 -26.05
C TYR A 128 1.38 -18.00 -26.13
N VAL A 129 0.23 -18.57 -26.50
CA VAL A 129 -1.04 -17.83 -26.52
C VAL A 129 -1.44 -17.39 -25.11
N VAL A 130 -1.40 -18.28 -24.12
CA VAL A 130 -1.74 -17.96 -22.72
C VAL A 130 -0.80 -16.90 -22.16
N ILE A 131 0.50 -17.04 -22.40
CA ILE A 131 1.50 -16.03 -22.01
C ILE A 131 1.20 -14.69 -22.71
N GLY A 132 0.91 -14.71 -24.01
CA GLY A 132 0.54 -13.53 -24.77
C GLY A 132 -0.64 -12.76 -24.17
N ILE A 133 -1.73 -13.48 -23.85
CA ILE A 133 -2.92 -12.91 -23.20
C ILE A 133 -2.56 -12.30 -21.84
N ALA A 134 -1.80 -13.03 -21.02
CA ALA A 134 -1.40 -12.57 -19.69
C ALA A 134 -0.59 -11.26 -19.75
N PHE A 135 0.39 -11.16 -20.66
CA PHE A 135 1.19 -9.95 -20.86
C PHE A 135 0.35 -8.78 -21.38
N CYS A 136 -0.58 -9.01 -22.31
CA CYS A 136 -1.51 -7.98 -22.78
C CYS A 136 -2.42 -7.47 -21.63
N ALA A 137 -2.96 -8.37 -20.82
CA ALA A 137 -3.80 -8.00 -19.67
C ALA A 137 -3.03 -7.16 -18.64
N ILE A 138 -1.78 -7.53 -18.32
CA ILE A 138 -0.90 -6.75 -17.45
C ILE A 138 -0.61 -5.38 -18.07
N GLY A 139 -0.34 -5.32 -19.37
CA GLY A 139 -0.12 -4.07 -20.10
C GLY A 139 -1.30 -3.11 -20.00
N ILE A 140 -2.51 -3.59 -20.28
CA ILE A 140 -3.77 -2.83 -20.16
C ILE A 140 -3.98 -2.33 -18.72
N HIS A 141 -3.73 -3.18 -17.73
CA HIS A 141 -3.82 -2.81 -16.31
C HIS A 141 -2.83 -1.68 -15.95
N LEU A 142 -1.61 -1.72 -16.48
CA LEU A 142 -0.61 -0.66 -16.27
C LEU A 142 -1.02 0.67 -16.93
N TYR A 143 -1.68 0.64 -18.09
CA TYR A 143 -2.20 1.85 -18.75
C TYR A 143 -3.28 2.57 -17.92
N GLN A 144 -4.02 1.85 -17.06
CA GLN A 144 -5.05 2.43 -16.19
C GLN A 144 -4.49 3.06 -14.91
N ARG A 145 -3.20 2.85 -14.61
CA ARG A 145 -2.57 3.32 -13.37
C ARG A 145 -2.55 4.85 -13.18
N PRO A 146 -2.23 5.68 -14.18
CA PRO A 146 -2.15 7.14 -14.01
C PRO A 146 -3.51 7.87 -14.01
N VAL A 147 -4.62 7.14 -14.14
CA VAL A 147 -5.99 7.69 -14.18
C VAL A 147 -6.46 8.06 -12.77
N ARG A 148 -7.17 9.19 -12.63
CA ARG A 148 -7.73 9.73 -11.37
C ARG A 148 -6.69 9.90 -10.26
N ARG A 149 -5.52 10.45 -10.57
CA ARG A 149 -4.49 10.76 -9.58
C ARG A 149 -4.70 12.13 -8.97
N LEU A 150 -4.52 12.20 -7.66
CA LEU A 150 -4.56 13.43 -6.90
C LEU A 150 -3.20 14.14 -6.99
N ALA A 151 -3.20 15.43 -7.27
CA ALA A 151 -2.01 16.28 -7.34
C ALA A 151 -1.73 16.94 -5.97
N THR A 152 -2.74 17.54 -5.35
CA THR A 152 -2.63 18.12 -4.00
C THR A 152 -3.88 17.86 -3.16
N LEU A 153 -3.66 17.64 -1.86
CA LEU A 153 -4.71 17.58 -0.85
C LEU A 153 -4.44 18.68 0.18
N GLU A 154 -5.39 19.59 0.34
CA GLU A 154 -5.25 20.73 1.23
C GLU A 154 -6.50 20.89 2.09
N VAL A 155 -6.31 21.30 3.35
CA VAL A 155 -7.41 21.75 4.20
C VAL A 155 -7.50 23.27 4.09
N VAL A 156 -8.69 23.77 3.78
CA VAL A 156 -8.96 25.18 3.48
C VAL A 156 -9.99 25.70 4.49
N PRO A 157 -9.87 26.96 4.97
CA PRO A 157 -10.91 27.54 5.79
C PRO A 157 -12.20 27.74 4.97
N GLY A 158 -13.36 27.50 5.59
CA GLY A 158 -14.64 27.80 4.95
C GLY A 158 -14.82 29.28 4.68
N TYR A 159 -15.53 29.60 3.60
CA TYR A 159 -15.86 30.98 3.24
C TYR A 159 -16.63 31.68 4.37
N ARG A 160 -16.21 32.89 4.76
CA ARG A 160 -16.83 33.70 5.84
C ARG A 160 -16.97 32.99 7.20
N GLY A 161 -16.00 32.15 7.57
CA GLY A 161 -16.05 31.44 8.86
C GLY A 161 -16.95 30.20 8.85
N GLY A 162 -17.31 29.71 7.65
CA GLY A 162 -17.96 28.43 7.47
C GLY A 162 -17.10 27.24 7.93
N ARG A 163 -17.67 26.04 7.80
CA ARG A 163 -16.98 24.78 8.13
C ARG A 163 -15.69 24.64 7.33
N LEU A 164 -14.69 23.99 7.92
CA LEU A 164 -13.45 23.68 7.22
C LEU A 164 -13.76 22.80 6.00
N GLN A 165 -13.07 23.07 4.89
CA GLN A 165 -13.27 22.36 3.64
C GLN A 165 -11.98 21.63 3.26
N LEU A 166 -12.14 20.51 2.56
CA LEU A 166 -11.06 19.77 1.93
C LEU A 166 -11.02 20.16 0.46
N ARG A 167 -9.88 20.68 0.02
CA ARG A 167 -9.61 21.00 -1.39
C ARG A 167 -8.73 19.94 -2.00
N LEU A 168 -9.28 19.24 -2.97
CA LEU A 168 -8.63 18.21 -3.75
C LEU A 168 -8.32 18.78 -5.12
N THR A 169 -7.05 18.81 -5.50
CA THR A 169 -6.66 19.12 -6.88
C THR A 169 -6.19 17.82 -7.51
N GLY A 170 -6.81 17.38 -8.59
CA GLY A 170 -6.47 16.11 -9.24
C GLY A 170 -6.81 16.09 -10.72
N ARG A 171 -6.29 15.10 -11.43
CA ARG A 171 -6.59 14.91 -12.86
C ARG A 171 -7.36 13.62 -13.07
N LYS A 172 -8.50 13.72 -13.75
CA LYS A 172 -9.25 12.54 -14.18
C LYS A 172 -8.43 11.72 -15.16
N GLU A 173 -7.78 12.38 -16.11
CA GLU A 173 -6.96 11.75 -17.14
C GLU A 173 -5.56 12.34 -17.16
N PRO A 174 -4.56 11.58 -17.64
CA PRO A 174 -3.18 12.00 -17.47
C PRO A 174 -2.84 13.32 -18.17
N TRP A 175 -3.50 13.59 -19.30
CA TRP A 175 -3.31 14.82 -20.07
C TRP A 175 -4.44 15.83 -19.87
N SER A 176 -5.42 15.54 -19.00
CA SER A 176 -6.46 16.52 -18.67
C SER A 176 -5.89 17.66 -17.83
N LYS A 177 -6.61 18.78 -17.82
CA LYS A 177 -6.37 19.87 -16.87
C LYS A 177 -6.66 19.40 -15.45
N ASP A 178 -6.04 20.08 -14.50
CA ASP A 178 -6.31 19.88 -13.08
C ASP A 178 -7.74 20.31 -12.76
N GLN A 179 -8.47 19.44 -12.07
CA GLN A 179 -9.80 19.69 -11.53
C GLN A 179 -9.65 19.96 -10.03
N VAL A 180 -10.23 21.07 -9.58
CA VAL A 180 -10.31 21.42 -8.16
C VAL A 180 -11.69 21.01 -7.67
N ILE A 181 -11.73 20.22 -6.60
CA ILE A 181 -12.94 19.76 -5.94
C ILE A 181 -12.84 20.23 -4.48
N GLU A 182 -13.85 20.96 -4.03
CA GLU A 182 -13.95 21.42 -2.65
C GLU A 182 -15.13 20.69 -2.00
N THR A 183 -14.87 20.00 -0.90
CA THR A 183 -15.87 19.23 -0.16
C THR A 183 -15.74 19.50 1.34
N ASP A 184 -16.75 19.11 2.13
CA ASP A 184 -16.63 19.13 3.59
C ASP A 184 -15.67 18.02 4.03
N ILE A 185 -14.84 18.27 5.04
CA ILE A 185 -13.84 17.30 5.53
C ILE A 185 -14.50 15.98 5.91
N PHE A 186 -15.71 16.04 6.45
CA PHE A 186 -16.46 14.87 6.92
C PHE A 186 -17.09 14.04 5.80
N ASN A 187 -17.11 14.55 4.56
CA ASN A 187 -17.63 13.82 3.40
C ASN A 187 -16.55 13.04 2.65
N ALA A 188 -15.28 13.23 3.01
CA ALA A 188 -14.16 12.52 2.41
C ALA A 188 -13.77 11.32 3.27
N THR A 189 -13.62 10.15 2.65
CA THR A 189 -13.14 8.93 3.31
C THR A 189 -11.88 8.42 2.63
N ILE A 190 -11.10 7.61 3.33
CA ILE A 190 -9.91 6.95 2.79
C ILE A 190 -10.09 5.43 2.86
N SER A 191 -9.68 4.72 1.80
CA SER A 191 -9.83 3.26 1.76
C SER A 191 -8.96 2.55 2.79
N GLU A 192 -7.76 3.09 3.04
CA GLU A 192 -6.76 2.48 3.91
C GLU A 192 -5.91 3.57 4.58
N LYS A 193 -5.34 3.26 5.75
CA LYS A 193 -4.42 4.18 6.43
C LYS A 193 -3.10 4.29 5.68
N THR A 194 -2.58 5.51 5.57
CA THR A 194 -1.35 5.87 4.86
C THR A 194 -0.09 5.44 5.61
N VAL A 195 -0.06 5.54 6.94
CA VAL A 195 1.10 5.21 7.76
C VAL A 195 1.59 3.75 7.61
N PRO A 196 0.75 2.71 7.68
CA PRO A 196 1.22 1.34 7.47
C PRO A 196 1.77 1.12 6.05
N MET A 197 1.12 1.70 5.04
CA MET A 197 1.58 1.65 3.65
C MET A 197 2.98 2.28 3.50
N LEU A 198 3.19 3.46 4.08
CA LEU A 198 4.49 4.14 4.11
C LEU A 198 5.57 3.28 4.78
N LYS A 199 5.26 2.63 5.91
CA LYS A 199 6.22 1.75 6.60
C LYS A 199 6.65 0.59 5.71
N GLU A 200 5.71 -0.07 5.05
CA GLU A 200 6.01 -1.17 4.13
C GLU A 200 6.86 -0.71 2.92
N MET A 201 6.59 0.48 2.40
CA MET A 201 7.38 1.06 1.31
C MET A 201 8.82 1.37 1.74
N VAL A 202 9.00 1.96 2.92
CA VAL A 202 10.32 2.24 3.50
C VAL A 202 11.10 0.95 3.76
N GLU A 203 10.43 -0.09 4.26
CA GLU A 203 11.05 -1.41 4.47
C GLU A 203 11.45 -2.07 3.15
N ALA A 204 10.60 -1.99 2.14
CA ALA A 204 10.92 -2.51 0.81
C ALA A 204 12.09 -1.74 0.17
N GLU A 205 12.17 -0.42 0.37
CA GLU A 205 13.31 0.37 -0.10
C GLU A 205 14.59 0.04 0.66
N ARG A 206 14.51 -0.15 1.98
CA ARG A 206 15.64 -0.61 2.81
C ARG A 206 16.16 -1.96 2.31
N ALA A 207 15.28 -2.93 2.04
CA ALA A 207 15.67 -4.24 1.51
C ALA A 207 16.40 -4.11 0.16
N ARG A 208 15.95 -3.20 -0.72
CA ARG A 208 16.60 -2.96 -2.02
C ARG A 208 17.96 -2.28 -1.90
N ARG A 209 18.18 -1.44 -0.88
CA ARG A 209 19.44 -0.71 -0.67
C ARG A 209 20.44 -1.49 0.19
N GLN A 210 20.15 -2.73 0.59
CA GLN A 210 21.09 -3.55 1.33
C GLN A 210 22.41 -3.70 0.57
N ASN A 211 23.52 -3.54 1.30
CA ASN A 211 24.85 -3.61 0.73
C ASN A 211 25.28 -5.07 0.58
N ILE A 212 25.44 -5.52 -0.67
CA ILE A 212 25.83 -6.89 -1.01
C ILE A 212 27.17 -7.30 -0.36
N LYS A 213 28.07 -6.34 -0.17
CA LYS A 213 29.43 -6.57 0.33
C LYS A 213 29.51 -6.75 1.84
N GLN A 214 28.44 -6.46 2.57
CA GLN A 214 28.42 -6.50 4.03
C GLN A 214 28.60 -7.94 4.52
N GLY A 215 29.58 -8.16 5.42
CA GLY A 215 29.90 -9.47 5.99
C GLY A 215 30.80 -10.38 5.14
N LEU A 216 31.36 -9.90 4.02
CA LEU A 216 32.31 -10.66 3.19
C LEU A 216 33.79 -10.27 3.45
N GLU A 217 34.08 -9.66 4.60
CA GLU A 217 35.42 -9.16 4.92
C GLU A 217 36.41 -10.30 5.20
N HIS A 218 35.90 -11.47 5.64
CA HIS A 218 36.73 -12.59 6.10
C HIS A 218 36.95 -13.68 5.04
N MET A 219 36.38 -13.53 3.83
CA MET A 219 36.47 -14.53 2.77
C MET A 219 37.66 -14.28 1.83
N SER A 220 38.27 -15.36 1.35
CA SER A 220 39.29 -15.31 0.29
C SER A 220 38.70 -14.81 -1.05
N ILE A 221 39.55 -14.30 -1.94
CA ILE A 221 39.15 -13.49 -3.10
C ILE A 221 38.18 -14.22 -4.05
N LEU A 222 38.44 -15.50 -4.37
CA LEU A 222 37.62 -16.29 -5.29
C LEU A 222 36.20 -16.57 -4.77
N PRO A 223 36.01 -17.15 -3.56
CA PRO A 223 34.66 -17.35 -3.03
C PRO A 223 33.94 -16.03 -2.76
N LYS A 224 34.68 -14.97 -2.41
CA LYS A 224 34.13 -13.62 -2.27
C LYS A 224 33.51 -13.10 -3.57
N ILE A 225 34.17 -13.27 -4.72
CA ILE A 225 33.63 -12.85 -6.02
C ILE A 225 32.37 -13.65 -6.36
N TRP A 226 32.40 -14.97 -6.16
CA TRP A 226 31.25 -15.83 -6.42
C TRP A 226 30.03 -15.45 -5.56
N GLU A 227 30.24 -15.25 -4.25
CA GLU A 227 29.20 -14.85 -3.31
C GLU A 227 28.64 -13.46 -3.64
N ILE A 228 29.48 -12.50 -4.05
CA ILE A 228 29.02 -11.18 -4.52
C ILE A 228 28.13 -11.33 -5.75
N MET A 229 28.50 -12.19 -6.70
CA MET A 229 27.70 -12.42 -7.91
C MET A 229 26.36 -13.07 -7.58
N ALA A 230 26.36 -14.12 -6.74
CA ALA A 230 25.14 -14.78 -6.31
C ALA A 230 24.18 -13.79 -5.61
N ARG A 231 24.68 -13.03 -4.64
CA ARG A 231 23.89 -12.00 -3.94
C ARG A 231 23.45 -10.87 -4.85
N TRP A 232 24.24 -10.50 -5.85
CA TRP A 232 23.85 -9.50 -6.84
C TRP A 232 22.67 -10.00 -7.69
N VAL A 233 22.74 -11.24 -8.18
CA VAL A 233 21.64 -11.86 -8.93
C VAL A 233 20.39 -11.94 -8.05
N GLU A 234 20.53 -12.42 -6.82
CA GLU A 234 19.42 -12.51 -5.86
C GLU A 234 18.81 -11.14 -5.56
N GLN A 235 19.63 -10.11 -5.32
CA GLN A 235 19.14 -8.76 -5.08
C GLN A 235 18.44 -8.17 -6.31
N LYS A 236 18.96 -8.40 -7.53
CA LYS A 236 18.32 -7.95 -8.77
C LYS A 236 17.00 -8.66 -9.01
N TRP A 237 16.96 -9.97 -8.80
CA TRP A 237 15.76 -10.78 -8.92
C TRP A 237 14.70 -10.33 -7.91
N THR A 238 15.07 -10.23 -6.63
CA THR A 238 14.17 -9.75 -5.57
C THR A 238 13.69 -8.32 -5.84
N SER A 239 14.59 -7.43 -6.29
CA SER A 239 14.22 -6.06 -6.68
C SER A 239 13.25 -6.03 -7.85
N PHE A 240 13.42 -6.91 -8.84
CA PHE A 240 12.50 -7.06 -9.96
C PHE A 240 11.12 -7.52 -9.48
N PHE A 241 11.04 -8.59 -8.68
CA PHE A 241 9.76 -9.10 -8.16
C PHE A 241 9.05 -8.09 -7.27
N LEU A 242 9.77 -7.37 -6.41
CA LEU A 242 9.18 -6.30 -5.61
C LEU A 242 8.64 -5.16 -6.48
N ARG A 243 9.38 -4.75 -7.52
CA ARG A 243 8.91 -3.72 -8.46
C ARG A 243 7.71 -4.19 -9.26
N PHE A 244 7.74 -5.44 -9.72
CA PHE A 244 6.64 -6.06 -10.44
C PHE A 244 5.40 -6.16 -9.55
N LYS A 245 5.54 -6.69 -8.32
CA LYS A 245 4.48 -6.72 -7.32
C LYS A 245 3.89 -5.33 -7.09
N PHE A 246 4.72 -4.32 -6.86
CA PHE A 246 4.26 -2.94 -6.63
C PHE A 246 3.60 -2.33 -7.87
N ALA A 247 4.04 -2.70 -9.06
CA ALA A 247 3.44 -2.24 -10.30
C ALA A 247 2.07 -2.89 -10.55
N VAL A 248 1.96 -4.21 -10.36
CA VAL A 248 0.75 -4.99 -10.62
C VAL A 248 -0.30 -4.80 -9.53
N LEU A 249 0.08 -4.91 -8.26
CA LEU A 249 -0.85 -4.75 -7.13
C LEU A 249 -1.16 -3.29 -6.81
N GLN A 250 -0.57 -2.32 -7.54
CA GLN A 250 -0.72 -0.89 -7.27
C GLN A 250 -0.33 -0.50 -5.84
N PHE A 251 0.61 -1.25 -5.26
CA PHE A 251 1.10 -1.02 -3.90
C PHE A 251 1.66 0.40 -3.76
N GLY A 252 1.33 1.07 -2.67
CA GLY A 252 1.64 2.50 -2.45
C GLY A 252 0.59 3.47 -3.01
N ILE A 253 -0.51 2.99 -3.60
CA ILE A 253 -1.63 3.82 -4.01
C ILE A 253 -2.79 3.61 -3.05
N ILE A 254 -3.29 4.69 -2.46
CA ILE A 254 -4.45 4.69 -1.57
C ILE A 254 -5.59 5.45 -2.23
N HIS A 255 -6.83 5.01 -2.01
CA HIS A 255 -8.00 5.67 -2.57
C HIS A 255 -8.62 6.62 -1.56
N VAL A 256 -8.85 7.86 -1.96
CA VAL A 256 -9.68 8.82 -1.23
C VAL A 256 -10.98 8.95 -1.99
N GLU A 257 -12.09 8.68 -1.32
CA GLU A 257 -13.42 8.85 -1.89
C GLU A 257 -13.99 10.20 -1.49
N VAL A 258 -14.42 10.96 -2.50
CA VAL A 258 -15.11 12.24 -2.33
C VAL A 258 -16.32 12.24 -3.26
N ASP A 259 -17.50 12.46 -2.69
CA ASP A 259 -18.77 12.55 -3.42
C ASP A 259 -19.01 11.34 -4.35
N GLY A 260 -18.66 10.12 -3.89
CA GLY A 260 -18.79 8.88 -4.67
C GLY A 260 -17.69 8.65 -5.71
N VAL A 261 -16.67 9.52 -5.78
CA VAL A 261 -15.56 9.42 -6.74
C VAL A 261 -14.27 9.05 -6.02
N LYS A 262 -13.68 7.91 -6.41
CA LYS A 262 -12.38 7.44 -5.91
C LYS A 262 -11.21 8.09 -6.63
N TRP A 263 -10.39 8.80 -5.85
CA TRP A 263 -9.15 9.45 -6.25
C TRP A 263 -7.94 8.71 -5.70
N LYS A 264 -6.86 8.62 -6.48
CA LYS A 264 -5.65 7.89 -6.12
C LYS A 264 -4.61 8.83 -5.50
N ILE A 265 -4.18 8.55 -4.28
CA ILE A 265 -3.04 9.17 -3.61
C ILE A 265 -1.82 8.27 -3.74
N ASP A 266 -0.71 8.83 -4.19
CA ASP A 266 0.58 8.13 -4.29
C ASP A 266 1.42 8.38 -3.03
N CYS A 267 1.67 7.31 -2.25
CA CYS A 267 2.39 7.40 -0.98
C CYS A 267 3.89 7.70 -1.12
N GLU A 268 4.46 7.69 -2.35
CA GLU A 268 5.83 8.17 -2.60
C GLU A 268 5.94 9.70 -2.52
N GLY A 269 4.81 10.41 -2.52
CA GLY A 269 4.76 11.87 -2.47
C GLY A 269 5.06 12.48 -1.12
N TYR A 270 4.97 13.81 -1.06
CA TYR A 270 5.01 14.51 0.21
C TYR A 270 3.70 14.24 0.96
N LEU A 271 3.81 13.64 2.15
CA LEU A 271 2.71 13.44 3.09
C LEU A 271 3.05 14.14 4.41
N ARG A 272 2.16 15.03 4.86
CA ARG A 272 2.35 15.76 6.12
C ARG A 272 2.39 14.79 7.29
N GLU A 273 3.38 14.98 8.17
CA GLU A 273 3.63 14.09 9.31
C GLU A 273 3.76 12.61 8.90
N GLN A 274 4.38 12.32 7.74
CA GLN A 274 4.55 10.96 7.21
C GLN A 274 3.20 10.21 7.08
N GLY A 275 2.14 10.93 6.72
CA GLY A 275 0.79 10.36 6.53
C GLY A 275 -0.09 10.41 7.78
N ALA A 276 0.47 10.64 8.97
CA ALA A 276 -0.31 10.66 10.20
C ALA A 276 -1.39 11.76 10.20
N ALA A 277 -1.14 12.90 9.57
CA ALA A 277 -2.13 13.98 9.45
C ALA A 277 -3.34 13.55 8.58
N VAL A 278 -3.08 12.88 7.45
CA VAL A 278 -4.14 12.36 6.56
C VAL A 278 -4.95 11.30 7.29
N ASP A 279 -4.27 10.39 8.00
CA ASP A 279 -4.89 9.30 8.74
C ASP A 279 -5.75 9.78 9.92
N ARG A 280 -5.41 10.91 10.54
CA ARG A 280 -6.23 11.50 11.60
C ARG A 280 -7.46 12.20 11.04
N ILE A 281 -7.30 12.95 9.95
CA ILE A 281 -8.34 13.82 9.37
C ILE A 281 -9.39 13.01 8.60
N LEU A 282 -8.96 12.01 7.82
CA LEU A 282 -9.86 11.21 7.00
C LEU A 282 -10.26 9.90 7.71
N PRO A 283 -11.56 9.68 7.94
CA PRO A 283 -12.06 8.39 8.42
C PRO A 283 -11.83 7.29 7.37
N VAL A 284 -11.69 6.05 7.85
CA VAL A 284 -11.61 4.87 6.97
C VAL A 284 -13.03 4.45 6.60
N GLU A 285 -13.24 4.14 5.33
CA GLU A 285 -14.49 3.56 4.82
C GLU A 285 -14.69 2.11 5.30
#